data_AF-A0A3C0IV22-F1
#
_entry.id   AF-A0A3C0IV22-F1
#
_cell.length_a   1.000
_cell.length_b   1.000
_cell.length_c   1.000
_cell.angle_alpha   90.00
_cell.angle_beta   90.00
_cell.angle_gamma   90.00
#
_symmetry.space_group_name_H-M   'P 1'
#
loop_
_entity.id
_entity.type
_entity.pdbx_description
1 polymer ?
#
loop_
_entity_poly.entity_id
_entity_poly.type
_entity_poly.pdbx_seq_one_letter_code
_entity_poly.pdbx_strand_id
1 'polypeptide(L)'
;IISWTEDGKPLWMFGTHSDITDKKLTEMQFQAVINNIPAAVFRYKIDALGNTQIMHLSKGSKEIWGLPNEAIMQDISLLRQIILQEDRARVRSSIDQSSATLEPWHCEWRIT
;
A
#
# COMPACT_ATOMS: atom_id res chain seq x y z
N ILE A 1 2.25 -32.64 3.10
CA ILE A 1 1.77 -33.78 2.26
C ILE A 1 1.46 -34.93 3.22
N ILE A 2 0.31 -35.59 3.08
CA ILE A 2 -0.12 -36.68 3.97
C ILE A 2 -0.17 -37.96 3.13
N SER A 3 0.52 -39.01 3.56
CA SER A 3 0.43 -40.35 2.98
C SER A 3 -0.23 -41.30 3.98
N TRP A 4 -1.09 -42.18 3.49
CA TRP A 4 -1.91 -43.08 4.29
C TRP A 4 -1.47 -44.54 4.08
N THR A 5 -1.65 -45.37 5.10
CA THR A 5 -1.52 -46.84 4.97
C THR A 5 -2.82 -47.46 4.45
N GLU A 6 -2.73 -48.69 3.94
CA GLU A 6 -3.86 -49.47 3.39
C GLU A 6 -4.97 -49.75 4.43
N ASP A 7 -4.63 -49.74 5.73
CA ASP A 7 -5.55 -49.86 6.87
C ASP A 7 -6.18 -48.50 7.31
N GLY A 8 -6.02 -47.45 6.49
CA GLY A 8 -6.61 -46.13 6.75
C GLY A 8 -5.92 -45.31 7.85
N LYS A 9 -4.74 -45.73 8.33
CA LYS A 9 -3.99 -45.00 9.36
C LYS A 9 -2.96 -44.06 8.71
N PRO A 10 -2.82 -42.81 9.19
CA PRO A 10 -1.86 -41.87 8.62
C PRO A 10 -0.44 -42.40 8.88
N LEU A 11 0.33 -42.59 7.81
CA LEU A 11 1.68 -43.16 7.91
C LEU A 11 2.58 -42.07 8.50
N TRP A 12 2.72 -40.91 7.84
CA TRP A 12 3.48 -39.75 8.31
C TRP A 12 2.84 -38.45 7.81
N MET A 13 2.89 -37.37 8.61
CA MET A 13 2.48 -36.01 8.24
C MET A 13 3.70 -35.09 8.27
N PHE A 14 4.11 -34.58 7.11
CA PHE A 14 5.06 -33.46 7.02
C PHE A 14 4.30 -32.15 6.78
N GLY A 15 4.40 -31.25 7.74
CA GLY A 15 3.98 -29.85 7.65
C GLY A 15 5.04 -28.95 8.25
N THR A 16 5.38 -27.87 7.57
CA THR A 16 6.18 -26.78 8.15
C THR A 16 5.24 -25.85 8.89
N HIS A 17 5.35 -25.79 10.22
CA HIS A 17 4.67 -24.75 10.99
C HIS A 17 5.53 -23.48 10.94
N SER A 18 5.21 -22.57 10.01
CA SER A 18 5.78 -21.23 10.03
C SER A 18 4.92 -20.36 10.94
N ASP A 19 5.49 -19.94 12.06
CA ASP A 19 4.87 -18.96 12.93
C ASP A 19 4.85 -17.61 12.21
N ILE A 20 3.65 -17.08 11.94
CA ILE A 20 3.43 -15.79 11.28
C ILE A 20 2.78 -14.79 12.23
N THR A 21 2.74 -15.09 13.53
CA THR A 21 2.00 -14.34 14.54
C THR A 21 2.50 -12.90 14.62
N ASP A 22 3.82 -12.71 14.77
CA ASP A 22 4.44 -11.38 14.81
C ASP A 22 4.12 -10.56 13.55
N LYS A 23 4.28 -11.16 12.36
CA LYS A 23 4.03 -10.46 11.10
C LYS A 23 2.59 -9.99 10.98
N LYS A 24 1.63 -10.83 11.40
CA LYS A 24 0.20 -10.48 11.39
C LYS A 24 -0.15 -9.44 12.44
N LEU A 25 0.46 -9.51 13.62
CA LEU A 25 0.24 -8.54 14.69
C LEU A 25 0.77 -7.14 14.31
N THR A 26 1.98 -7.06 13.75
CA THR A 26 2.54 -5.80 13.25
C THR A 26 1.67 -5.20 12.16
N GLU A 27 1.17 -6.02 11.23
CA GLU A 27 0.30 -5.53 10.16
C GLU A 27 -1.04 -5.02 10.70
N MET A 28 -1.66 -5.73 11.66
CA MET A 28 -2.90 -5.27 12.30
C MET A 28 -2.70 -3.98 13.10
N GLN A 29 -1.61 -3.86 13.86
CA GLN A 29 -1.29 -2.64 14.61
C GLN A 29 -1.04 -1.45 13.69
N PHE A 30 -0.29 -1.65 12.60
CA PHE A 30 -0.04 -0.62 11.59
C PHE A 30 -1.35 -0.12 10.96
N GLN A 31 -2.24 -1.05 10.58
CA GLN A 31 -3.56 -0.72 10.04
C GLN A 31 -4.45 0.00 11.06
N ALA A 32 -4.40 -0.39 12.33
CA ALA A 32 -5.19 0.25 13.39
C ALA A 32 -4.75 1.71 13.64
N VAL A 33 -3.44 1.96 13.68
CA VAL A 33 -2.89 3.32 13.88
C VAL A 33 -3.26 4.22 12.70
N ILE A 34 -3.06 3.74 11.47
CA ILE A 34 -3.30 4.52 10.26
C ILE A 34 -4.77 4.88 10.07
N ASN A 35 -5.69 3.99 10.45
CA ASN A 35 -7.12 4.22 10.27
C ASN A 35 -7.74 5.19 11.30
N ASN A 36 -7.01 5.56 12.35
CA ASN A 36 -7.47 6.52 13.37
C ASN A 36 -6.95 7.94 13.17
N ILE A 37 -6.17 8.19 12.12
CA ILE A 37 -5.69 9.53 11.78
C ILE A 37 -6.59 10.09 10.67
N PRO A 38 -7.09 11.34 10.79
CA PRO A 38 -7.84 12.01 9.72
C PRO A 38 -6.87 12.50 8.62
N ALA A 39 -6.04 11.58 8.12
CA ALA A 39 -5.03 11.81 7.10
C ALA A 39 -5.04 10.68 6.08
N ALA A 40 -4.73 11.02 4.83
CA ALA A 40 -4.52 10.07 3.78
C ALA A 40 -3.09 9.54 3.93
N VAL A 41 -2.95 8.33 4.48
CA VAL A 41 -1.65 7.68 4.62
C VAL A 41 -1.56 6.61 3.55
N PHE A 42 -0.52 6.68 2.74
CA PHE A 42 -0.32 5.76 1.64
C PHE A 42 1.13 5.35 1.51
N ARG A 43 1.35 4.15 0.97
CA ARG A 43 2.69 3.69 0.60
C ARG A 43 2.78 3.65 -0.92
N TYR A 44 3.63 4.51 -1.45
CA TYR A 44 3.90 4.64 -2.87
C TYR A 44 5.21 3.95 -3.23
N LYS A 45 5.24 3.21 -4.34
CA LYS A 45 6.44 2.57 -4.86
C LYS A 45 6.61 2.90 -6.34
N ILE A 46 7.82 3.29 -6.70
CA ILE A 46 8.28 3.40 -8.08
C ILE A 46 9.25 2.25 -8.34
N ASP A 47 9.09 1.54 -9.46
CA ASP A 47 10.06 0.53 -9.90
C ASP A 47 11.18 1.13 -10.77
N ALA A 48 12.18 0.32 -11.13
CA ALA A 48 13.31 0.76 -11.95
C ALA A 48 12.92 1.19 -13.38
N LEU A 49 11.71 0.83 -13.83
CA LEU A 49 11.16 1.21 -15.13
C LEU A 49 10.28 2.46 -15.03
N GLY A 50 10.10 3.03 -13.83
CA GLY A 50 9.28 4.20 -13.58
C GLY A 50 7.79 3.90 -13.40
N ASN A 51 7.38 2.63 -13.30
CA ASN A 51 6.00 2.28 -13.00
C ASN A 51 5.69 2.54 -11.54
N THR A 52 4.52 3.11 -11.29
CA THR A 52 4.12 3.62 -9.99
C THR A 52 2.95 2.84 -9.45
N GLN A 53 3.02 2.39 -8.20
CA GLN A 53 1.97 1.58 -7.57
C GLN A 53 1.72 2.03 -6.13
N ILE A 54 0.46 1.99 -5.70
CA ILE A 54 0.09 2.14 -4.29
C ILE A 54 0.05 0.75 -3.67
N MET A 55 0.84 0.55 -2.62
CA MET A 55 0.88 -0.72 -1.88
C MET A 55 -0.14 -0.75 -0.76
N HIS A 56 -0.39 0.40 -0.12
CA HIS A 56 -1.33 0.52 0.99
C HIS A 56 -1.96 1.90 0.98
N LEU A 57 -3.23 1.96 1.38
CA LEU A 57 -4.00 3.19 1.51
C LEU A 57 -4.83 3.16 2.80
N SER A 58 -4.81 4.24 3.58
CA SER A 58 -5.63 4.40 4.79
C SER A 58 -7.11 4.54 4.46
N LYS A 59 -8.00 4.24 5.44
CA LYS A 59 -9.44 4.55 5.29
C LYS A 59 -9.71 6.05 5.15
N GLY A 60 -8.98 6.90 5.88
CA GLY A 60 -9.10 8.37 5.81
C GLY A 60 -8.77 8.96 4.43
N SER A 61 -8.10 8.19 3.56
CA SER A 61 -7.83 8.61 2.18
C SER A 61 -9.12 8.83 1.37
N LYS A 62 -10.14 8.00 1.58
CA LYS A 62 -11.45 8.16 0.91
C LYS A 62 -12.15 9.44 1.34
N GLU A 63 -12.07 9.80 2.61
CA GLU A 63 -12.70 11.02 3.13
C GLU A 63 -12.02 12.29 2.61
N ILE A 64 -10.70 12.25 2.44
CA ILE A 64 -9.91 13.40 1.97
C ILE A 64 -9.93 13.54 0.44
N TRP A 65 -9.85 12.43 -0.29
CA TRP A 65 -9.75 12.44 -1.75
C TRP A 65 -11.05 12.14 -2.47
N GLY A 66 -12.11 11.75 -1.76
CA GLY A 66 -13.42 11.43 -2.33
C GLY A 66 -13.48 10.16 -3.18
N LEU A 67 -12.35 9.45 -3.36
CA LEU A 67 -12.25 8.26 -4.20
C LEU A 67 -12.19 6.96 -3.39
N PRO A 68 -12.84 5.88 -3.86
CA PRO A 68 -12.66 4.55 -3.28
C PRO A 68 -11.20 4.08 -3.38
N ASN A 69 -10.70 3.47 -2.30
CA ASN A 69 -9.35 2.95 -2.24
C ASN A 69 -9.10 1.89 -3.34
N GLU A 70 -10.09 1.04 -3.65
CA GLU A 70 -9.93 0.04 -4.70
C GLU A 70 -9.71 0.67 -6.08
N ALA A 71 -10.40 1.79 -6.37
CA ALA A 71 -10.24 2.50 -7.63
C ALA A 71 -8.83 3.10 -7.75
N ILE A 72 -8.31 3.71 -6.69
CA ILE A 72 -6.95 4.26 -6.64
C ILE A 72 -5.88 3.16 -6.79
N MET A 73 -6.11 1.99 -6.19
CA MET A 73 -5.18 0.86 -6.29
C MET A 73 -5.14 0.24 -7.70
N GLN A 74 -6.26 0.30 -8.44
CA GLN A 74 -6.32 -0.15 -9.83
C GLN A 74 -5.75 0.89 -10.79
N ASP A 75 -6.04 2.17 -10.58
CA ASP A 75 -5.55 3.27 -11.39
C ASP A 75 -5.05 4.43 -10.53
N ILE A 76 -3.72 4.47 -10.37
CA ILE A 76 -3.03 5.52 -9.62
C ILE A 76 -3.10 6.88 -10.31
N SER A 77 -3.42 6.91 -11.62
CA SER A 77 -3.59 8.15 -12.38
C SER A 77 -4.75 8.98 -11.85
N LEU A 78 -5.71 8.37 -11.15
CA LEU A 78 -6.81 9.06 -10.49
C LEU A 78 -6.32 10.05 -9.42
N LEU A 79 -5.23 9.75 -8.70
CA LEU A 79 -4.64 10.68 -7.74
C LEU A 79 -4.15 11.96 -8.41
N ARG A 80 -3.65 11.86 -9.66
CA ARG A 80 -3.27 13.02 -10.44
C ARG A 80 -4.48 13.87 -10.82
N GLN A 81 -5.66 13.27 -10.97
CA GLN A 81 -6.88 14.00 -11.32
C GLN A 81 -7.40 14.86 -10.17
N ILE A 82 -7.24 14.39 -8.93
CA ILE A 82 -7.62 15.12 -7.71
C ILE A 82 -6.72 16.34 -7.48
N ILE A 83 -5.44 16.27 -7.86
CA ILE A 83 -4.53 17.41 -7.77
C ILE A 83 -4.98 18.48 -8.76
N LEU A 84 -5.12 19.72 -8.28
CA LEU A 84 -5.44 20.88 -9.11
C LEU A 84 -4.46 20.96 -10.30
N GLN A 85 -4.97 21.23 -11.50
CA GLN A 85 -4.18 21.15 -12.74
C GLN A 85 -2.87 21.96 -12.70
N GLU A 86 -2.92 23.14 -12.08
CA GLU A 86 -1.76 24.02 -11.86
C GLU A 86 -0.66 23.38 -11.01
N ASP A 87 -1.04 22.59 -10.01
CA ASP A 87 -0.11 21.97 -9.06
C ASP A 87 0.47 20.64 -9.58
N ARG A 88 -0.16 20.00 -10.57
CA ARG A 88 0.23 18.66 -11.08
C ARG A 88 1.69 18.59 -11.52
N ALA A 89 2.16 19.56 -12.29
CA ALA A 89 3.54 19.57 -12.80
C ALA A 89 4.56 19.74 -11.67
N ARG A 90 4.27 20.63 -10.72
CA ARG A 90 5.11 20.88 -9.55
C ARG A 90 5.17 19.66 -8.63
N VAL A 91 4.03 19.06 -8.32
CA VAL A 91 3.95 17.83 -7.50
C VAL A 91 4.71 16.68 -8.16
N ARG A 92 4.57 16.50 -9.49
CA ARG A 92 5.33 15.47 -10.19
C ARG A 92 6.84 15.71 -10.10
N SER A 93 7.28 16.94 -10.35
CA SER A 93 8.70 17.29 -10.26
C SER A 93 9.27 17.08 -8.86
N SER A 94 8.51 17.33 -7.80
CA SER A 94 8.98 17.12 -6.43
C SER A 94 9.07 15.62 -6.07
N ILE A 95 8.16 14.79 -6.59
CA ILE A 95 8.23 13.33 -6.47
C ILE A 95 9.47 12.80 -7.20
N ASP A 96 9.70 13.25 -8.44
CA ASP A 96 10.84 12.81 -9.25
C ASP A 96 12.17 13.21 -8.58
N GLN A 97 12.24 14.41 -7.98
CA GLN A 97 13.40 14.85 -7.21
C GLN A 97 13.66 13.97 -5.99
N SER A 98 12.63 13.72 -5.16
CA SER A 98 12.77 12.85 -3.97
C SER A 98 13.13 11.41 -4.36
N SER A 99 12.59 10.91 -5.47
CA SER A 99 12.96 9.58 -5.98
C SER A 99 14.41 9.51 -6.43
N ALA A 100 14.98 10.60 -6.95
CA ALA A 100 16.36 10.66 -7.39
C ALA A 100 17.34 10.86 -6.23
N THR A 101 16.98 11.67 -5.23
CA THR A 101 17.85 11.98 -4.09
C THR A 101 17.70 11.02 -2.90
N LEU A 102 16.61 10.23 -2.87
CA LEU A 102 16.20 9.38 -1.74
C LEU A 102 15.96 10.17 -0.44
N GLU A 103 15.74 11.48 -0.54
CA GLU A 103 15.40 12.33 0.58
C GLU A 103 13.91 12.24 0.91
N PRO A 104 13.52 12.48 2.18
CA PRO A 104 12.10 12.53 2.57
C PRO A 104 11.31 13.50 1.68
N TRP A 105 10.25 13.00 1.06
CA TRP A 105 9.39 13.83 0.23
C TRP A 105 8.46 14.69 1.09
N HIS A 106 8.49 16.01 0.86
CA HIS A 106 7.55 16.96 1.44
C HIS A 106 7.01 17.88 0.34
N CYS A 107 5.69 17.93 0.19
CA CYS A 107 5.04 18.75 -0.82
C CYS A 107 3.65 19.15 -0.34
N GLU A 108 3.29 20.42 -0.52
CA GLU A 108 1.93 20.93 -0.32
C GLU A 108 1.27 21.15 -1.68
N TRP A 109 -0.01 20.83 -1.82
CA TRP A 109 -0.78 21.04 -3.05
C TRP A 109 -2.27 21.19 -2.75
N ARG A 110 -3.01 21.71 -3.73
CA ARG A 110 -4.46 21.87 -3.65
C ARG A 110 -5.16 20.69 -4.31
N ILE A 111 -6.25 20.24 -3.69
CA ILE A 111 -7.15 19.22 -4.23
C ILE A 111 -8.37 19.88 -4.89
N THR A 112 -8.96 19.21 -5.87
CA THR A 112 -10.16 19.65 -6.62
C THR A 112 -11.39 18.92 -6.11
#